data_AF-A0A023SCY8-F1
#
_entry.id   AF-A0A023SCY8-F1
#
_cell.length_a   1.000
_cell.length_b   1.000
_cell.length_c   1.000
_cell.angle_alpha   90.00
_cell.angle_beta   90.00
_cell.angle_gamma   90.00
#
_symmetry.space_group_name_H-M   'P 1'
#
loop_
_entity.id
_entity.type
_entity.pdbx_description
1 polymer ?
#
loop_
_entity_poly.entity_id
_entity_poly.type
_entity_poly.pdbx_seq_one_letter_code
_entity_poly.pdbx_strand_id
1 'polypeptide(L)'
;TAQTTWKGLWMSCVVQSTGHMQCKVYESVLALSAEVQAARALTVGSVLLALVALFVTLTGAQCTTCVAAGPVKARVALTGGALYALCGLLALVPL
;
A
#
# COMPACT_ATOMS: atom_id res chain seq x y z
N THR A 1 2.71 -2.31 -37.25
CA THR A 1 1.99 -3.18 -36.29
C THR A 1 1.68 -2.36 -35.05
N ALA A 2 0.41 -2.03 -34.81
CA ALA A 2 0.05 -1.30 -33.59
C ALA A 2 0.17 -2.24 -32.38
N GLN A 3 0.81 -1.77 -31.31
CA GLN A 3 0.95 -2.51 -30.06
C GLN A 3 0.52 -1.58 -28.93
N THR A 4 -0.46 -2.00 -28.14
CA THR A 4 -0.97 -1.22 -27.01
C THR A 4 -0.30 -1.74 -25.75
N THR A 5 0.46 -0.88 -25.05
CA THR A 5 1.18 -1.26 -23.82
C THR A 5 0.45 -0.73 -22.60
N TRP A 6 0.06 -1.64 -21.72
CA TRP A 6 -0.50 -1.36 -20.40
C TRP A 6 0.60 -1.48 -19.34
N LYS A 7 0.80 -0.44 -18.55
CA LYS A 7 1.78 -0.42 -17.46
C LYS A 7 1.05 -0.50 -16.13
N GLY A 8 1.27 -1.57 -15.37
CA GLY A 8 0.92 -1.65 -13.96
C GLY A 8 2.14 -1.40 -13.06
N LEU A 9 1.92 -1.41 -11.74
CA LEU A 9 2.98 -1.21 -10.74
C LEU A 9 3.96 -2.40 -10.68
N TRP A 10 3.47 -3.62 -10.90
CA TRP A 10 4.23 -4.88 -10.74
C TRP A 10 4.43 -5.64 -12.05
N MET A 11 3.64 -5.34 -13.08
CA MET A 11 3.70 -6.01 -14.38
C MET A 11 3.37 -5.04 -15.51
N SER A 12 3.85 -5.33 -16.72
CA SER A 12 3.45 -4.65 -17.95
C SER A 12 2.86 -5.66 -18.92
N CYS A 13 1.75 -5.31 -19.57
CA CYS A 13 1.09 -6.16 -20.56
C CYS A 13 1.09 -5.45 -21.92
N VAL A 14 1.53 -6.15 -22.96
CA VAL A 14 1.50 -5.65 -24.34
C VAL A 14 0.46 -6.45 -25.12
N VAL A 15 -0.44 -5.73 -25.78
CA VAL A 15 -1.45 -6.30 -26.68
C VAL A 15 -1.03 -5.99 -28.11
N GLN A 16 -0.76 -7.03 -28.90
CA GLN A 16 -0.45 -6.87 -30.32
C GLN A 16 -1.75 -6.97 -31.15
N SER A 17 -1.83 -6.28 -32.30
CA SER A 17 -3.00 -6.36 -33.21
C SER A 17 -3.32 -7.78 -33.70
N THR A 18 -2.43 -8.76 -33.50
CA THR A 18 -2.64 -10.19 -33.76
C THR A 18 -3.49 -10.89 -32.69
N GLY A 19 -3.97 -10.17 -31.66
CA GLY A 19 -4.79 -10.72 -30.58
C GLY A 19 -4.00 -11.40 -29.46
N HIS A 20 -2.68 -11.50 -29.57
CA HIS A 20 -1.84 -12.02 -28.51
C HIS A 20 -1.60 -10.97 -27.43
N MET A 21 -1.91 -11.33 -26.19
CA MET A 21 -1.54 -10.59 -24.98
C MET A 21 -0.31 -11.23 -24.35
N GLN A 22 0.72 -10.43 -24.08
CA GLN A 22 1.90 -10.87 -23.35
C GLN A 22 2.09 -9.99 -22.12
N CYS A 23 1.88 -10.56 -20.94
CA CYS A 23 2.17 -9.92 -19.67
C CYS A 23 3.53 -10.38 -19.17
N LYS A 24 4.39 -9.41 -18.84
CA LYS A 24 5.71 -9.65 -18.26
C LYS A 24 5.81 -8.93 -16.93
N VAL A 25 6.18 -9.67 -15.89
CA VAL A 25 6.55 -9.10 -14.59
C VAL A 25 7.86 -8.34 -14.76
N TYR A 26 8.02 -7.21 -14.08
CA TYR A 26 9.29 -6.47 -14.15
C TYR A 26 10.41 -7.28 -13.46
N GLU A 27 11.20 -7.99 -14.25
CA GLU A 27 12.31 -8.87 -13.83
C GLU A 27 13.47 -8.13 -13.15
N SER A 28 13.54 -6.79 -13.24
CA SER A 28 14.71 -6.05 -12.74
C SER A 28 14.31 -4.67 -12.22
N VAL A 29 14.55 -4.45 -10.92
CA VAL A 29 14.34 -3.16 -10.22
C VAL A 29 15.26 -2.05 -10.78
N LEU A 30 16.38 -2.43 -11.40
CA LEU A 30 17.46 -1.54 -11.82
C LEU A 30 17.24 -0.85 -13.19
N ALA A 31 16.26 -1.31 -13.98
CA ALA A 31 15.90 -0.72 -15.28
C ALA A 31 14.53 -0.03 -15.26
N LEU A 32 13.89 0.04 -14.08
CA LEU A 32 12.56 0.61 -13.89
C LEU A 32 12.71 2.05 -13.35
N SER A 33 11.90 2.99 -13.86
CA SER A 33 12.02 4.41 -13.49
C SER A 33 11.90 4.60 -11.97
N ALA A 34 12.69 5.54 -11.43
CA ALA A 34 12.75 5.82 -9.99
C ALA A 34 11.36 6.07 -9.36
N GLU A 35 10.43 6.65 -10.13
CA GLU A 35 9.05 6.88 -9.73
C GLU A 35 8.29 5.57 -9.42
N VAL A 36 8.46 4.52 -10.22
CA VAL A 36 7.79 3.22 -10.01
C VAL A 36 8.40 2.50 -8.80
N GLN A 37 9.70 2.64 -8.57
CA GLN A 37 10.35 2.08 -7.40
C GLN A 37 9.92 2.80 -6.11
N ALA A 38 9.85 4.14 -6.14
CA ALA A 38 9.31 4.94 -5.03
C ALA A 38 7.86 4.58 -4.74
N ALA A 39 7.04 4.44 -5.79
CA ALA A 39 5.65 4.02 -5.67
C ALA A 39 5.53 2.65 -4.98
N ARG A 40 6.32 1.65 -5.39
CA ARG A 40 6.34 0.33 -4.73
C ARG A 40 6.73 0.42 -3.26
N ALA A 41 7.77 1.20 -2.93
CA ALA A 41 8.22 1.38 -1.56
C ALA A 41 7.13 2.03 -0.69
N LEU A 42 6.44 3.04 -1.23
CA LEU A 42 5.32 3.70 -0.56
C LEU A 42 4.12 2.77 -0.39
N THR A 43 3.77 1.97 -1.41
CA THR A 43 2.66 1.00 -1.31
C THR A 43 2.95 -0.09 -0.28
N VAL A 44 4.15 -0.68 -0.30
CA VAL A 44 4.53 -1.72 0.67
C VAL A 44 4.63 -1.12 2.07
N GLY A 45 5.24 0.07 2.20
CA GLY A 45 5.36 0.77 3.46
C GLY A 45 4.00 1.14 4.07
N SER A 46 3.06 1.63 3.27
CA SER A 46 1.71 1.99 3.74
C SER A 46 0.93 0.77 4.21
N VAL A 47 1.05 -0.37 3.54
CA VAL A 47 0.43 -1.64 3.96
C VAL A 47 1.01 -2.11 5.30
N LEU A 48 2.34 -2.10 5.45
CA LEU A 48 2.97 -2.49 6.72
C LEU A 48 2.57 -1.55 7.87
N LEU A 49 2.56 -0.24 7.61
CA LEU A 49 2.14 0.75 8.60
C LEU A 49 0.65 0.59 8.97
N ALA A 50 -0.20 0.26 8.00
CA ALA A 50 -1.62 -0.02 8.23
C ALA A 50 -1.83 -1.28 9.08
N LEU A 51 -1.01 -2.31 8.92
CA LEU A 51 -1.02 -3.49 9.79
C LEU A 51 -0.65 -3.13 11.23
N VAL A 52 0.40 -2.33 11.43
CA VAL A 52 0.78 -1.86 12.77
C VAL A 52 -0.35 -1.01 13.37
N ALA A 53 -0.92 -0.10 12.59
CA ALA A 53 -2.05 0.73 13.00
C ALA A 53 -3.27 -0.12 13.41
N LEU A 54 -3.54 -1.23 12.72
CA LEU A 54 -4.57 -2.21 13.09
C LEU A 54 -4.36 -2.74 14.51
N PHE A 55 -3.16 -3.20 14.83
CA PHE A 55 -2.87 -3.72 16.17
C PHE A 55 -3.02 -2.64 17.25
N VAL A 56 -2.59 -1.41 16.94
CA VAL A 56 -2.75 -0.25 17.83
C VAL A 56 -4.24 0.09 18.04
N THR A 57 -5.06 0.10 17.00
CA THR A 57 -6.50 0.35 17.14
C THR A 57 -7.21 -0.78 17.88
N LEU A 58 -6.85 -2.04 17.63
CA LEU A 58 -7.41 -3.21 18.33
C LEU A 58 -7.10 -3.21 19.82
N THR A 59 -5.88 -2.82 20.22
CA THR A 59 -5.51 -2.68 21.64
C THR A 59 -6.20 -1.47 22.30
N GLY A 60 -6.53 -0.43 21.54
CA GLY A 60 -7.33 0.72 21.97
C GLY A 60 -8.85 0.48 22.01
N ALA A 61 -9.35 -0.58 21.37
CA ALA A 61 -10.79 -0.86 21.26
C ALA A 61 -11.41 -1.21 22.63
N GLN A 62 -12.63 -0.72 22.90
CA GLN A 62 -13.30 -0.94 24.19
C GLN A 62 -13.44 -2.42 24.57
N CYS A 63 -13.56 -3.30 23.58
CA CYS A 63 -13.68 -4.75 23.75
C CYS A 63 -12.39 -5.46 24.18
N THR A 64 -11.22 -4.81 24.11
CA THR A 64 -9.91 -5.42 24.38
C THR A 64 -9.34 -4.98 25.74
N THR A 65 -8.94 -5.92 26.60
CA THR A 65 -8.38 -5.66 27.94
C THR A 65 -6.86 -5.54 27.99
N CYS A 66 -6.17 -5.47 26.85
CA CYS A 66 -4.70 -5.31 26.78
C CYS A 66 -4.19 -4.02 27.46
N VAL A 67 -5.02 -2.99 27.60
CA VAL A 67 -4.70 -1.71 28.24
C VAL A 67 -5.76 -1.42 29.31
N ALA A 68 -5.32 -0.90 30.46
CA ALA A 68 -6.20 -0.52 31.56
C ALA A 68 -7.27 0.49 31.10
N ALA A 69 -8.51 0.30 31.56
CA ALA A 69 -9.61 1.19 31.26
C ALA A 69 -9.31 2.60 31.81
N GLY A 70 -9.25 3.60 30.93
CA GLY A 70 -8.88 4.97 31.28
C GLY A 70 -8.64 5.86 30.06
N PRO A 71 -8.23 7.13 30.25
CA PRO A 71 -8.01 8.09 29.16
C PRO A 71 -6.89 7.65 28.21
N VAL A 72 -5.98 6.77 28.66
CA VAL A 72 -4.93 6.16 27.84
C VAL A 72 -5.54 5.36 26.68
N LYS A 73 -6.64 4.64 26.90
CA LYS A 73 -7.30 3.83 25.88
C LYS A 73 -7.86 4.68 24.73
N ALA A 74 -8.47 5.82 25.07
CA ALA A 74 -8.95 6.79 24.09
C ALA A 74 -7.79 7.40 23.29
N ARG A 75 -6.67 7.71 23.94
CA ARG A 75 -5.46 8.21 23.26
C ARG A 75 -4.89 7.17 22.29
N VAL A 76 -4.82 5.90 22.69
CA VAL A 76 -4.35 4.80 21.84
C VAL A 76 -5.24 4.64 20.59
N ALA A 77 -6.57 4.66 20.77
CA ALA A 77 -7.51 4.60 19.65
C ALA A 77 -7.36 5.80 18.69
N LEU A 78 -7.21 7.02 19.23
CA LEU A 78 -6.95 8.23 18.43
C LEU A 78 -5.64 8.15 17.66
N THR A 79 -4.56 7.68 18.31
CA THR A 79 -3.26 7.51 17.62
C THR A 79 -3.33 6.47 16.51
N GLY A 80 -4.06 5.36 16.72
CA GLY A 80 -4.28 4.37 15.69
C GLY A 80 -5.06 4.93 14.49
N GLY A 81 -6.10 5.74 14.75
CA GLY A 81 -6.84 6.44 13.69
C GLY A 81 -5.98 7.43 12.90
N ALA A 82 -5.13 8.22 13.59
CA ALA A 82 -4.21 9.14 12.93
C ALA A 82 -3.17 8.41 12.06
N LEU A 83 -2.64 7.29 12.53
CA LEU A 83 -1.75 6.43 11.75
C LEU A 83 -2.44 5.89 10.50
N TYR A 84 -3.71 5.47 10.60
CA TYR A 84 -4.49 5.05 9.44
C TYR A 84 -4.70 6.16 8.41
N ALA A 85 -4.99 7.39 8.87
CA ALA A 85 -5.11 8.54 7.97
C ALA A 85 -3.80 8.81 7.22
N LEU A 86 -2.66 8.73 7.92
CA LEU A 86 -1.34 8.86 7.30
C LEU A 86 -1.06 7.74 6.29
N CYS A 87 -1.42 6.49 6.59
CA CYS A 87 -1.30 5.37 5.65
C CYS A 87 -2.09 5.62 4.37
N GLY A 88 -3.32 6.13 4.49
CA GLY A 88 -4.18 6.48 3.35
C GLY A 88 -3.54 7.55 2.46
N LEU A 89 -2.95 8.59 3.06
CA LEU A 89 -2.23 9.63 2.33
C LEU A 89 -1.00 9.07 1.58
N LEU A 90 -0.23 8.20 2.23
CA LEU A 90 0.94 7.56 1.61
C LEU A 90 0.57 6.61 0.46
N ALA A 91 -0.58 5.94 0.56
CA ALA A 91 -1.09 5.07 -0.50
C ALA A 91 -1.67 5.85 -1.70
N LEU A 92 -1.98 7.14 -1.55
CA LEU A 92 -2.52 8.00 -2.61
C LEU A 92 -1.45 8.48 -3.61
N VAL A 93 -0.19 8.55 -3.19
CA VAL A 93 0.95 8.96 -4.04
C VAL A 93 1.21 8.00 -5.22
N PRO A 94 1.17 6.66 -5.04
CA PRO A 94 1.39 5.70 -6.14
C PRO A 94 0.15 5.34 -6.98
N LEU A 95 -1.04 5.85 -6.63
CA LEU A 95 -2.32 5.60 -7.33
C LEU A 95 -2.52 6.62 -8.46
#